data_AF-T2KNE4-F1
#
_entry.id   AF-T2KNE4-F1
#
_cell.length_a   1.000
_cell.length_b   1.000
_cell.length_c   1.000
_cell.angle_alpha   90.00
_cell.angle_beta   90.00
_cell.angle_gamma   90.00
#
_symmetry.space_group_name_H-M   'P 1'
#
loop_
_entity.id
_entity.type
_entity.pdbx_description
1 polymer ?
#
loop_
_entity_poly.entity_id
_entity_poly.type
_entity_poly.pdbx_seq_one_letter_code
_entity_poly.pdbx_strand_id
1 'polypeptide(L)'
;MEEAHVFSILAEDHPLRIQAINEHKQIKKLVNKTTDLEANLSTLADVLEAHIRFEERVMFPEIQAIATTEEMTHIDDIHYEQNLEENTTDEFWK
;
A
#
# COMPACT_ATOMS: atom_id res chain seq x y z
N MET A 1 1.51 -7.39 3.18
CA MET A 1 1.76 -8.19 1.97
C MET A 1 2.79 -7.48 1.11
N GLU A 2 2.62 -6.18 0.83
CA GLU A 2 3.62 -5.44 0.05
C GLU A 2 4.99 -5.42 0.72
N GLU A 3 5.06 -5.17 2.04
CA GLU A 3 6.34 -5.12 2.78
C GLU A 3 7.18 -6.42 2.66
N ALA A 4 6.52 -7.58 2.54
CA ALA A 4 7.19 -8.87 2.52
C ALA A 4 7.64 -9.29 1.11
N HIS A 5 6.89 -8.91 0.08
CA HIS A 5 7.04 -9.45 -1.28
C HIS A 5 7.37 -8.39 -2.34
N VAL A 6 6.80 -7.18 -2.23
CA VAL A 6 6.96 -6.12 -3.24
C VAL A 6 8.10 -5.19 -2.82
N PHE A 7 8.07 -4.67 -1.59
CA PHE A 7 9.08 -3.74 -1.11
C PHE A 7 10.44 -4.40 -0.86
N SER A 8 10.45 -5.73 -0.67
CA SER A 8 11.68 -6.50 -0.44
C SER A 8 12.58 -6.61 -1.67
N ILE A 9 12.07 -6.29 -2.87
CA ILE A 9 12.85 -6.17 -4.11
C ILE A 9 13.82 -4.98 -4.03
N LEU A 10 13.46 -3.93 -3.28
CA LEU A 10 14.36 -2.84 -2.97
C LEU A 10 15.28 -3.21 -1.80
N ALA A 11 16.54 -2.77 -1.88
CA ALA A 11 17.49 -2.90 -0.79
C ALA A 11 16.94 -2.30 0.52
N GLU A 12 17.37 -2.84 1.66
CA GLU A 12 16.82 -2.46 2.97
C GLU A 12 17.06 -0.98 3.32
N ASP A 13 18.16 -0.41 2.83
CA ASP A 13 18.51 1.00 2.97
C ASP A 13 17.97 1.88 1.84
N HIS A 14 17.21 1.32 0.90
CA HIS A 14 16.66 2.08 -0.22
C HIS A 14 15.67 3.15 0.27
N PRO A 15 15.84 4.43 -0.14
CA PRO A 15 15.02 5.53 0.37
C PRO A 15 13.50 5.31 0.19
N LEU A 16 13.08 4.77 -0.95
CA LEU A 16 11.66 4.51 -1.23
C LEU A 16 11.09 3.45 -0.27
N ARG A 17 11.84 2.38 0.00
CA ARG A 17 11.41 1.32 0.91
C ARG A 17 11.23 1.86 2.33
N ILE A 18 12.18 2.67 2.79
CA ILE A 18 12.12 3.32 4.09
C ILE A 18 10.89 4.25 4.17
N GLN A 19 10.64 5.01 3.10
CA GLN A 19 9.48 5.89 3.01
C GLN A 19 8.16 5.11 3.13
N ALA A 20 7.93 4.09 2.30
CA ALA A 20 6.69 3.30 2.34
C ALA A 20 6.42 2.68 3.72
N ILE A 21 7.46 2.10 4.35
CA ILE A 21 7.32 1.52 5.71
C ILE A 21 6.93 2.59 6.73
N ASN A 22 7.45 3.81 6.60
CA ASN A 22 7.11 4.91 7.51
C ASN A 22 5.68 5.42 7.26
N GLU A 23 5.26 5.53 6.00
CA GLU A 23 3.89 5.90 5.62
C GLU A 23 2.87 4.87 6.12
N HIS A 24 3.16 3.56 5.98
CA HIS A 24 2.35 2.48 6.57
C HIS A 24 2.18 2.62 8.08
N LYS A 25 3.28 2.91 8.81
CA LYS A 25 3.21 3.15 10.26
C LYS A 25 2.34 4.35 10.60
N GLN A 26 2.41 5.42 9.80
CA GLN A 26 1.59 6.62 9.99
C GLN A 26 0.11 6.32 9.74
N ILE A 27 -0.23 5.66 8.63
CA ILE A 27 -1.60 5.25 8.29
C ILE A 27 -2.16 4.36 9.41
N LYS A 28 -1.40 3.35 9.85
CA LYS A 28 -1.80 2.47 10.95
C LYS A 28 -2.07 3.24 12.24
N LYS A 29 -1.27 4.26 12.55
CA LYS A 29 -1.51 5.12 13.72
C LYS A 29 -2.81 5.91 13.58
N LEU A 30 -3.08 6.48 12.40
CA LEU A 30 -4.30 7.24 12.13
C LEU A 30 -5.55 6.35 12.20
N VAL A 31 -5.50 5.15 11.61
CA VAL A 31 -6.61 4.17 11.67
C VAL A 31 -6.94 3.76 13.11
N ASN A 32 -5.92 3.61 13.97
CA ASN A 32 -6.14 3.20 15.37
C ASN A 32 -6.48 4.37 16.31
N LYS A 33 -6.53 5.62 15.84
CA LYS A 33 -6.85 6.78 16.68
C LYS A 33 -8.35 6.84 16.94
N THR A 34 -8.73 6.91 18.22
CA THR A 34 -10.13 6.94 18.67
C THR A 34 -10.62 8.32 19.13
N THR A 35 -9.78 9.35 19.02
CA THR A 35 -10.11 10.74 19.39
C THR A 35 -10.04 11.67 18.19
N ASP A 36 -10.78 12.79 18.25
CA ASP A 36 -10.86 13.80 17.18
C ASP A 36 -11.22 13.19 15.81
N LEU A 37 -12.22 12.30 15.80
CA LEU A 37 -12.50 11.40 14.68
C LEU A 37 -12.65 12.13 13.34
N GLU A 38 -13.38 13.25 13.29
CA GLU A 38 -13.57 14.00 12.04
C GLU A 38 -12.25 14.51 11.46
N ALA A 39 -11.43 15.19 12.29
CA ALA A 39 -10.13 15.68 11.88
C ALA A 39 -9.16 14.53 11.55
N ASN A 40 -9.24 13.43 12.29
CA ASN A 40 -8.43 12.24 12.06
C ASN A 40 -8.78 11.55 10.73
N LEU A 41 -10.08 11.43 10.41
CA LEU A 41 -10.55 10.84 9.16
C LEU A 41 -10.15 11.70 7.96
N SER A 42 -10.25 13.04 8.06
CA SER A 42 -9.75 13.94 7.02
C SER A 42 -8.25 13.75 6.80
N THR A 43 -7.47 13.71 7.89
CA THR A 43 -6.02 13.49 7.81
C THR A 43 -5.68 12.12 7.22
N LEU A 44 -6.43 11.09 7.62
CA LEU A 44 -6.27 9.74 7.09
C LEU A 44 -6.53 9.70 5.59
N ALA A 45 -7.58 10.36 5.10
CA ALA A 45 -7.89 10.45 3.67
C ALA A 45 -6.73 11.07 2.89
N ASP A 46 -6.23 12.23 3.35
CA ASP A 46 -5.12 12.92 2.68
C ASP A 46 -3.83 12.09 2.65
N VAL A 47 -3.49 11.46 3.78
CA VAL A 47 -2.28 10.63 3.91
C VAL A 47 -2.39 9.36 3.07
N LEU A 48 -3.56 8.72 3.06
CA LEU A 48 -3.80 7.52 2.27
C LEU A 48 -3.76 7.81 0.77
N GLU A 49 -4.38 8.91 0.32
CA GLU A 49 -4.30 9.31 -1.09
C GLU A 49 -2.87 9.61 -1.52
N ALA A 50 -2.11 10.33 -0.68
CA ALA A 50 -0.70 10.63 -0.95
C ALA A 50 0.14 9.35 -1.05
N HIS A 51 -0.08 8.40 -0.15
CA HIS A 51 0.60 7.11 -0.13
C HIS A 51 0.30 6.29 -1.40
N ILE A 52 -0.98 6.12 -1.77
CA ILE A 52 -1.37 5.39 -3.00
C ILE A 52 -0.70 6.02 -4.23
N ARG A 53 -0.73 7.36 -4.35
CA ARG A 53 -0.08 8.05 -5.48
C ARG A 53 1.43 7.86 -5.50
N PHE A 54 2.07 7.85 -4.33
CA PHE A 54 3.50 7.58 -4.22
C PHE A 54 3.83 6.17 -4.70
N GLU A 55 3.06 5.19 -4.27
CA GLU A 55 3.21 3.80 -4.68
C GLU A 55 3.06 3.65 -6.20
N GLU A 56 1.94 4.12 -6.76
CA GLU A 56 1.62 3.98 -8.18
C GLU A 56 2.57 4.73 -9.11
N ARG A 57 2.98 5.95 -8.73
CA ARG A 57 3.69 6.85 -9.65
C ARG A 57 5.20 6.87 -9.47
N VAL A 58 5.69 6.38 -8.33
CA VAL A 58 7.11 6.46 -7.97
C VAL A 58 7.63 5.08 -7.61
N MET A 59 7.10 4.44 -6.57
CA MET A 59 7.70 3.20 -6.07
C MET A 59 7.54 2.02 -7.03
N PHE A 60 6.33 1.75 -7.52
CA PHE A 60 6.09 0.60 -8.38
C PHE A 60 6.82 0.70 -9.72
N PRO A 61 6.87 1.86 -10.41
CA PRO A 61 7.71 2.02 -11.60
C PRO A 61 9.19 1.73 -11.35
N GLU A 62 9.73 2.18 -10.21
CA GLU A 62 11.13 1.93 -9.84
C GLU A 62 11.39 0.45 -9.55
N ILE A 63 10.47 -0.22 -8.86
CA ILE A 63 10.52 -1.67 -8.64
C ILE A 63 10.46 -2.42 -9.97
N GLN A 64 9.54 -2.06 -10.87
CA GLN A 64 9.41 -2.68 -12.19
C GLN A 64 10.66 -2.51 -13.05
N ALA A 65 11.39 -1.39 -12.90
CA ALA A 65 12.62 -1.14 -13.65
C ALA A 65 13.78 -2.07 -13.24
N ILE A 66 13.78 -2.59 -12.02
CA ILE A 66 14.86 -3.43 -11.48
C ILE A 66 14.46 -4.90 -11.30
N ALA A 67 13.17 -5.20 -11.17
CA ALA A 67 12.66 -6.53 -10.89
C ALA A 67 12.92 -7.49 -12.06
N THR A 68 13.30 -8.71 -11.72
CA THR A 68 13.40 -9.81 -12.68
C THR A 68 12.02 -10.32 -13.09
N THR A 69 11.94 -11.03 -14.22
CA THR A 69 10.69 -11.67 -14.66
C THR A 69 10.16 -12.67 -13.63
N GLU A 70 11.05 -13.37 -12.93
CA GLU A 70 10.69 -14.33 -11.87
C GLU A 70 10.08 -13.62 -10.65
N GLU A 71 10.67 -12.50 -10.21
CA GLU A 71 10.12 -11.67 -9.13
C GLU A 71 8.78 -11.05 -9.51
N MET A 72 8.63 -10.57 -10.75
CA MET A 72 7.36 -10.02 -11.24
C MET A 72 6.25 -11.08 -11.27
N THR A 73 6.57 -12.29 -11.75
CA THR A 73 5.62 -13.42 -11.77
C THR A 73 5.19 -13.77 -10.34
N HIS A 74 6.13 -13.78 -9.39
CA HIS A 74 5.80 -14.04 -7.99
C HIS A 74 4.88 -12.98 -7.38
N ILE A 75 5.08 -11.70 -7.71
CA ILE A 75 4.19 -10.61 -7.29
C ILE A 75 2.78 -10.84 -7.85
N ASP A 76 2.66 -11.13 -9.15
CA ASP A 76 1.37 -11.36 -9.81
C ASP A 76 0.61 -12.54 -9.18
N ASP A 77 1.29 -13.65 -8.91
CA ASP A 77 0.70 -14.84 -8.30
C ASP A 77 0.13 -14.56 -6.90
N ILE A 78 0.85 -13.78 -6.08
CA ILE A 78 0.40 -13.40 -4.72
C ILE A 78 -0.83 -12.47 -4.78
N HIS A 79 -0.90 -11.57 -5.76
CA HIS A 79 -2.04 -10.69 -5.92
C HIS A 79 -3.27 -11.41 -6.49
N TYR A 80 -3.09 -12.45 -7.32
CA TYR A 80 -4.18 -13.21 -7.93
C TYR A 80 -4.91 -14.14 -6.94
N GLU A 81 -4.24 -14.64 -5.90
CA GLU A 81 -4.89 -15.48 -4.86
C GLU A 81 -5.89 -14.72 -3.96
N GLN A 82 -6.03 -13.41 -4.13
CA GLN A 82 -7.07 -12.65 -3.43
C GLN A 82 -8.43 -12.93 -4.08
N ASN A 83 -9.13 -13.94 -3.55
CA ASN A 83 -10.58 -14.06 -3.68
C ASN A 83 -11.23 -12.85 -2.99
N LEU A 84 -11.24 -11.70 -3.68
CA LEU A 84 -12.07 -10.56 -3.33
C LEU A 84 -13.52 -11.00 -3.48
N GLU A 85 -14.13 -11.44 -2.39
CA GLU A 85 -15.60 -11.50 -2.32
C GLU A 85 -16.10 -10.05 -2.35
N GLU A 86 -16.44 -9.57 -3.54
CA GLU A 86 -17.14 -8.31 -3.70
C GLU A 86 -18.45 -8.38 -2.92
N ASN A 87 -18.54 -7.65 -1.80
CA ASN A 87 -19.78 -7.51 -1.05
C ASN A 87 -20.74 -6.56 -1.79
N THR A 88 -21.29 -7.06 -2.89
CA THR A 88 -22.31 -6.38 -3.71
C THR A 88 -23.65 -6.22 -2.99
N THR A 89 -23.77 -6.76 -1.78
CA THR A 89 -24.96 -6.66 -0.93
C THR A 89 -24.92 -5.51 0.09
N ASP A 90 -23.80 -4.79 0.21
CA ASP A 90 -23.71 -3.60 1.07
C ASP A 90 -24.58 -2.45 0.53
N GLU A 91 -25.37 -1.81 1.40
CA GLU A 91 -26.16 -0.63 1.00
C GLU A 91 -25.30 0.57 0.62
N PHE A 92 -24.05 0.64 1.09
CA PHE A 92 -23.10 1.68 0.70
C PHE A 92 -22.80 1.66 -0.81
N TRP A 93 -22.86 0.48 -1.45
CA TRP A 93 -22.56 0.28 -2.87
C TRP A 93 -23.81 0.21 -3.78
N LYS A 94 -24.99 0.50 -3.24
CA LYS A 94 -26.22 0.66 -4.04
C LYS A 94 -26.34 2.04 -4.68
#